data_AF-A0A174T199-F1
#
_entry.id   AF-A0A174T199-F1
#
_cell.length_a   1.000
_cell.length_b   1.000
_cell.length_c   1.000
_cell.angle_alpha   90.00
_cell.angle_beta   90.00
_cell.angle_gamma   90.00
#
_symmetry.space_group_name_H-M   'P 1'
#
loop_
_entity.id
_entity.type
_entity.pdbx_description
1 polymer ?
#
loop_
_entity_poly.entity_id
_entity_poly.type
_entity_poly.pdbx_seq_one_letter_code
_entity_poly.pdbx_strand_id
1 'polypeptide(L)'
;MSDYTREIRRESYEAITAKRANRRALILELLGDRQMTASELTWELLAKGYIKYYDRNFVAPRLTELKEAGLVMTVGKRMCKRTGKNVAVWARRSAE
;
A
#
# COMPACT_ATOMS: atom_id res chain seq x y z
N MET A 1 18.37 -22.62 -29.60
CA MET A 1 18.92 -21.75 -28.54
C MET A 1 17.77 -20.95 -27.94
N SER A 2 17.61 -21.03 -26.62
CA SER A 2 16.38 -20.77 -25.86
C SER A 2 15.73 -19.40 -26.05
N ASP A 3 14.54 -19.40 -26.64
CA ASP A 3 13.56 -18.28 -26.64
C ASP A 3 12.82 -18.15 -25.29
N TYR A 4 13.35 -18.75 -24.22
CA TYR A 4 12.73 -18.92 -22.90
C TYR A 4 12.82 -17.66 -22.03
N THR A 5 12.61 -16.47 -22.61
CA THR A 5 12.82 -15.19 -21.90
C THR A 5 11.69 -14.18 -22.10
N ARG A 6 10.71 -14.40 -22.99
CA ARG A 6 9.57 -13.47 -23.15
C ARG A 6 8.26 -13.92 -22.49
N GLU A 7 7.94 -15.21 -22.50
CA GLU A 7 6.62 -15.68 -22.04
C GLU A 7 6.46 -15.69 -20.51
N ILE A 8 7.50 -16.04 -19.74
CA ILE A 8 7.45 -16.02 -18.27
C ILE A 8 7.25 -14.60 -17.70
N ARG A 9 7.61 -13.56 -18.48
CA ARG A 9 7.43 -12.16 -18.05
C ARG A 9 5.97 -11.75 -18.04
N ARG A 10 5.13 -12.25 -18.96
CA ARG A 10 3.73 -11.82 -19.07
C ARG A 10 2.86 -12.47 -17.99
N GLU A 11 3.00 -13.77 -17.76
CA GLU A 11 2.26 -14.46 -16.69
C GLU A 11 2.64 -13.96 -15.29
N SER A 12 3.94 -13.73 -15.04
CA SER A 12 4.36 -13.08 -13.81
C SER A 12 3.76 -11.68 -13.68
N TYR A 13 3.70 -10.91 -14.77
CA TYR A 13 3.15 -9.55 -14.75
C TYR A 13 1.64 -9.53 -14.45
N GLU A 14 0.86 -10.45 -15.01
CA GLU A 14 -0.59 -10.53 -14.76
C GLU A 14 -0.91 -11.04 -13.35
N ALA A 15 -0.20 -12.07 -12.86
CA ALA A 15 -0.33 -12.54 -11.48
C ALA A 15 0.10 -11.49 -10.44
N ILE A 16 1.12 -10.69 -10.76
CA ILE A 16 1.55 -9.56 -9.92
C ILE A 16 0.55 -8.41 -10.00
N THR A 17 -0.08 -8.17 -11.16
CA THR A 17 -1.06 -7.10 -11.36
C THR A 17 -2.36 -7.38 -10.59
N ALA A 18 -2.84 -8.61 -10.59
CA ALA A 18 -3.96 -9.04 -9.73
C ALA A 18 -3.63 -8.91 -8.24
N LYS A 19 -2.42 -9.34 -7.81
CA LYS A 19 -1.95 -9.12 -6.43
C LYS A 19 -1.81 -7.63 -6.08
N ARG A 20 -1.47 -6.76 -7.05
CA ARG A 20 -1.35 -5.31 -6.87
C ARG A 20 -2.70 -4.60 -6.72
N ALA A 21 -3.70 -5.01 -7.50
CA ALA A 21 -5.07 -4.51 -7.37
C ALA A 21 -5.64 -4.86 -5.98
N ASN A 22 -5.45 -6.12 -5.55
CA ASN A 22 -5.82 -6.56 -4.20
C ASN A 22 -5.14 -5.77 -3.10
N ARG A 23 -3.87 -5.36 -3.27
CA ARG A 23 -3.15 -4.56 -2.25
C ARG A 23 -3.73 -3.17 -2.06
N ARG A 24 -4.15 -2.50 -3.14
CA ARG A 24 -4.78 -1.17 -3.04
C ARG A 24 -6.13 -1.26 -2.33
N ALA A 25 -6.92 -2.28 -2.68
CA ALA A 25 -8.17 -2.59 -1.99
C ALA A 25 -7.95 -2.90 -0.50
N LEU A 26 -6.95 -3.74 -0.17
CA LEU A 26 -6.56 -4.04 1.21
C LEU A 26 -6.17 -2.80 2.01
N ILE A 27 -5.40 -1.89 1.44
CA ILE A 27 -5.04 -0.63 2.11
C ILE A 27 -6.29 0.22 2.36
N LEU A 28 -7.23 0.26 1.41
CA LEU A 28 -8.50 0.97 1.58
C LEU A 28 -9.41 0.31 2.64
N GLU A 29 -9.45 -1.02 2.69
CA GLU A 29 -10.17 -1.77 3.72
C GLU A 29 -9.57 -1.58 5.11
N LEU A 30 -8.23 -1.59 5.22
CA LEU A 30 -7.52 -1.33 6.47
C LEU A 30 -7.70 0.11 6.94
N LEU A 31 -7.67 1.07 6.01
CA LEU A 31 -8.01 2.45 6.32
C LEU A 31 -9.46 2.52 6.81
N GLY A 32 -10.41 1.90 6.10
CA GLY A 32 -11.81 1.88 6.50
C GLY A 32 -12.30 3.30 6.82
N ASP A 33 -12.76 3.49 8.06
CA ASP A 33 -13.16 4.80 8.64
C ASP A 33 -12.08 5.44 9.53
N ARG A 34 -10.90 4.83 9.58
CA ARG A 34 -9.80 5.21 10.47
C ARG A 34 -8.72 5.96 9.70
N GLN A 35 -8.02 6.81 10.44
CA GLN A 35 -6.87 7.56 9.96
C GLN A 35 -5.60 6.82 10.39
N MET A 36 -4.77 6.40 9.43
CA MET A 36 -3.56 5.62 9.71
C MET A 36 -2.37 6.15 8.92
N THR A 37 -1.18 6.03 9.51
CA THR A 37 0.07 6.33 8.79
C THR A 37 0.50 5.15 7.93
N ALA A 38 1.30 5.41 6.89
CA ALA A 38 1.89 4.35 6.08
C ALA A 38 2.65 3.30 6.92
N SER A 39 3.23 3.72 8.05
CA SER A 39 3.92 2.83 8.98
C SER A 39 2.95 1.90 9.72
N GLU A 40 1.83 2.43 10.21
CA GLU A 40 0.80 1.64 10.89
C GLU A 40 0.12 0.67 9.92
N LEU A 41 -0.16 1.11 8.69
CA LEU A 41 -0.68 0.24 7.63
C LEU A 41 0.28 -0.91 7.31
N THR A 42 1.58 -0.62 7.25
CA THR A 42 2.59 -1.67 7.04
C THR A 42 2.60 -2.66 8.20
N TRP A 43 2.44 -2.18 9.44
CA TRP A 43 2.34 -3.05 10.61
C TRP A 43 1.07 -3.91 10.60
N GLU A 44 -0.09 -3.35 10.27
CA GLU A 44 -1.33 -4.12 10.15
C GLU A 44 -1.23 -5.20 9.07
N LEU A 45 -0.62 -4.87 7.93
CA LEU A 45 -0.36 -5.85 6.87
C LEU A 45 0.56 -6.97 7.33
N LEU A 46 1.60 -6.65 8.11
CA LEU A 46 2.51 -7.62 8.69
C LEU A 46 1.82 -8.49 9.74
N ALA A 47 1.03 -7.89 10.63
CA ALA A 47 0.29 -8.57 11.69
C ALA A 47 -0.76 -9.53 11.13
N LYS A 48 -1.43 -9.15 10.03
CA LYS A 48 -2.37 -10.02 9.31
C LYS A 48 -1.68 -11.05 8.39
N GLY A 49 -0.35 -11.04 8.29
CA GLY A 49 0.42 -11.99 7.48
C GLY A 49 0.39 -11.74 5.96
N TYR A 50 -0.09 -10.58 5.50
CA TYR A 50 -0.08 -10.22 4.07
C TYR A 50 1.32 -9.93 3.54
N ILE A 51 2.22 -9.46 4.41
CA ILE A 51 3.63 -9.26 4.11
C ILE A 51 4.47 -10.02 5.14
N LYS A 52 5.61 -10.57 4.70
CA LYS A 52 6.55 -11.30 5.58
C LYS A 52 7.47 -10.37 6.38
N TYR A 53 7.70 -9.16 5.88
CA TYR A 53 8.63 -8.19 6.47
C TYR A 53 8.03 -6.79 6.45
N TYR A 54 8.43 -5.97 7.42
CA TYR A 54 8.07 -4.56 7.43
C TYR A 54 8.80 -3.84 6.29
N ASP A 55 8.06 -3.47 5.24
CA ASP A 55 8.60 -2.65 4.14
C ASP A 55 7.66 -1.49 3.81
N ARG A 56 8.15 -0.26 3.98
CA ARG A 56 7.38 0.96 3.73
C ARG A 56 7.19 1.21 2.22
N ASN A 57 8.12 0.74 1.39
CA ASN A 57 8.01 0.88 -0.07
C ASN A 57 6.85 0.05 -0.65
N PHE A 58 6.28 -0.85 0.15
CA PHE A 58 5.06 -1.56 -0.19
C PHE A 58 3.82 -0.66 -0.16
N VAL A 59 3.73 0.23 0.82
CA VAL A 59 2.54 1.05 1.09
C VAL A 59 2.69 2.47 0.53
N ALA A 60 3.89 3.06 0.61
CA ALA A 60 4.13 4.45 0.19
C ALA A 60 3.72 4.77 -1.26
N PRO A 61 4.18 4.04 -2.30
CA PRO A 61 3.76 4.32 -3.68
C PRO A 61 2.26 4.05 -3.89
N ARG A 62 1.69 3.06 -3.19
CA ARG A 62 0.27 2.71 -3.31
C ARG A 62 -0.64 3.80 -2.75
N LEU A 63 -0.26 4.41 -1.63
CA LEU A 63 -0.98 5.53 -1.05
C LEU A 63 -0.94 6.76 -1.97
N THR A 64 0.20 7.01 -2.64
CA THR A 64 0.28 8.06 -3.66
C THR A 64 -0.67 7.75 -4.82
N GLU A 65 -0.65 6.53 -5.37
CA GLU A 65 -1.59 6.14 -6.44
C GLU A 65 -3.06 6.27 -6.01
N LEU A 66 -3.41 5.85 -4.78
CA LEU A 66 -4.77 5.97 -4.24
C LEU A 66 -5.18 7.44 -4.03
N LYS A 67 -4.22 8.31 -3.71
CA LYS A 67 -4.44 9.75 -3.57
C LYS A 67 -4.70 10.39 -4.91
N GLU A 68 -3.91 10.04 -5.92
CA GLU A 68 -4.10 10.49 -7.30
C GLU A 68 -5.45 10.03 -7.86
N ALA A 69 -5.88 8.82 -7.49
CA ALA A 69 -7.22 8.32 -7.80
C ALA A 69 -8.36 8.97 -6.99
N GLY A 70 -8.05 9.84 -6.02
CA GLY A 70 -9.04 10.52 -5.18
C GLY A 70 -9.74 9.62 -4.15
N LEU A 71 -9.19 8.44 -3.85
CA LEU A 71 -9.77 7.47 -2.91
C LEU A 71 -9.28 7.67 -1.46
N VAL A 72 -8.09 8.25 -1.30
CA VAL A 72 -7.52 8.60 0.01
C VAL A 72 -7.00 10.02 0.01
N MET A 73 -6.92 10.63 1.19
CA MET A 73 -6.33 11.96 1.37
C MET A 73 -5.36 11.98 2.54
N THR A 74 -4.39 12.90 2.45
CA THR A 74 -3.48 13.18 3.56
C THR A 74 -4.12 14.20 4.49
N VAL A 75 -4.57 13.74 5.66
CA VAL A 75 -5.20 14.56 6.70
C VAL A 75 -4.20 15.30 7.57
N GLY A 76 -2.93 14.87 7.58
CA GLY A 76 -1.89 15.55 8.34
C GLY A 76 -0.54 14.84 8.29
N LYS A 77 0.36 15.24 9.17
CA LYS A 77 1.67 14.61 9.38
C LYS A 77 1.83 14.30 10.87
N ARG A 78 2.26 13.09 11.20
CA ARG A 78 2.54 12.65 12.57
C ARG A 78 4.01 12.25 12.67
N MET A 79 4.69 12.59 13.76
CA MET A 79 6.05 12.11 13.97
C MET A 79 6.02 10.63 14.36
N CYS A 80 6.72 9.79 13.60
CA CYS A 80 6.82 8.37 13.90
C CYS A 80 7.91 8.16 14.97
N LYS A 81 7.52 7.82 16.20
CA LYS A 81 8.44 7.61 17.33
C LYS A 81 9.58 6.61 17.04
N ARG A 82 9.33 5.63 16.17
CA ARG A 82 10.33 4.60 15.82
C ARG A 82 11.41 5.07 14.85
N THR A 83 11.07 5.95 13.90
CA THR A 83 12.00 6.38 12.84
C THR A 83 12.45 7.83 12.99
N GLY A 84 11.85 8.58 13.93
CA GLY A 84 12.07 10.02 14.09
C GLY A 84 11.56 10.87 12.91
N LYS A 85 10.95 10.25 11.90
CA LYS A 85 10.52 10.94 10.67
C LYS A 85 9.06 11.35 10.76
N ASN A 86 8.75 12.52 10.20
CA ASN A 86 7.37 12.95 9.96
C ASN A 86 6.75 12.08 8.87
N VAL A 87 5.72 11.33 9.25
CA VAL A 87 4.96 10.44 8.36
C VAL A 87 3.60 11.06 8.08
N ALA A 88 3.17 11.00 6.83
CA ALA A 88 1.84 11.44 6.46
C ALA A 88 0.79 10.50 7.09
N VAL A 89 -0.24 11.09 7.68
CA VAL A 89 -1.45 10.40 8.12
C VAL A 89 -2.40 10.40 6.93
N TRP A 90 -2.93 9.23 6.63
CA TRP A 90 -3.82 8.99 5.51
C TRP A 90 -5.19 8.65 6.05
N ALA A 91 -6.22 9.17 5.40
CA ALA A 91 -7.61 8.82 5.65
C ALA A 91 -8.24 8.39 4.33
N ARG A 92 -9.18 7.46 4.40
CA ARG A 92 -10.07 7.20 3.27
C ARG A 92 -10.88 8.45 3.00
N ARG A 93 -11.02 8.82 1.72
CA ARG A 93 -12.01 9.81 1.33
C ARG A 93 -13.36 9.11 1.40
N SER A 94 -14.08 9.31 2.50
CA SER A 94 -15.49 8.93 2.56
C SER A 94 -16.20 9.72 1.47
N ALA A 95 -16.85 9.01 0.55
CA ALA A 95 -17.79 9.63 -0.36
C ALA A 95 -18.99 10.02 0.51
N GLU A 96 -19.07 11.31 0.84
CA GLU A 96 -20.31 11.93 1.32
C GLU A 96 -21.32 12.02 0.18
#